data_AF-A0A6G8IEL7-F1
#
_entry.id   AF-A0A6G8IEL7-F1
#
_cell.length_a   1.000
_cell.length_b   1.000
_cell.length_c   1.000
_cell.angle_alpha   90.00
_cell.angle_beta   90.00
_cell.angle_gamma   90.00
#
_symmetry.space_group_name_H-M   'P 1'
#
loop_
_entity.id
_entity.type
_entity.pdbx_description
1 polymer ?
#
loop_
_entity_poly.entity_id
_entity_poly.type
_entity_poly.pdbx_seq_one_letter_code
_entity_poly.pdbx_strand_id
1 'polypeptide(L)'
;MKLFYDDEFDAIRQAISDCGKPFKLVAAHMFPDMKPESAYAKLKRCTDSQGDERLTFGQVVRLMAFCECYDPLMYACDETLHARPDRKAPEDEAIKLVEVVNNAAQTMNHALKAIEQLKARGGIRVVA
;
A
#
# COMPACT_ATOMS: atom_id res chain seq x y z
N MET A 1 8.50 -14.85 10.94
CA MET A 1 8.01 -13.75 11.80
C MET A 1 8.91 -13.67 13.02
N LYS A 2 9.67 -12.58 13.13
CA LYS A 2 10.54 -12.32 14.29
C LYS A 2 9.66 -12.00 15.51
N LEU A 3 10.00 -12.53 16.68
CA LEU A 3 9.17 -12.37 17.88
C LEU A 3 9.44 -11.04 18.59
N PHE A 4 10.66 -10.52 18.50
CA PHE A 4 11.12 -9.26 19.10
C PHE A 4 11.98 -8.51 18.09
N TYR A 5 11.88 -7.19 18.07
CA TYR A 5 12.72 -6.33 17.25
C TYR A 5 13.71 -5.59 18.12
N ASP A 6 14.88 -5.31 17.57
CA ASP A 6 15.93 -4.61 18.32
C ASP A 6 15.65 -3.10 18.41
N ASP A 7 15.05 -2.53 17.37
CA ASP A 7 14.61 -1.14 17.25
C ASP A 7 13.57 -0.98 16.11
N GLU A 8 13.07 0.24 15.88
CA GLU A 8 12.13 0.51 14.78
C GLU A 8 12.73 0.24 13.39
N PHE A 9 14.06 0.35 13.24
CA PHE A 9 14.75 0.16 11.95
C PHE A 9 14.83 -1.31 11.59
N ASP A 10 15.12 -2.16 12.56
CA ASP A 10 15.06 -3.60 12.46
C ASP A 10 13.65 -4.07 12.07
N ALA A 11 12.61 -3.53 12.71
CA ALA A 11 11.22 -3.83 12.34
C ALA A 11 10.92 -3.44 10.88
N ILE A 12 11.34 -2.26 10.43
CA ILE A 12 11.16 -1.83 9.04
C ILE A 12 11.95 -2.74 8.07
N ARG A 13 13.19 -3.10 8.40
CA ARG A 13 14.00 -4.00 7.56
C ARG A 13 13.38 -5.38 7.47
N GLN A 14 12.85 -5.89 8.57
CA GLN A 14 12.17 -7.19 8.61
C GLN A 14 10.94 -7.19 7.69
N ALA A 15 10.11 -6.14 7.74
CA ALA A 15 8.96 -6.02 6.84
C ALA A 15 9.36 -5.99 5.36
N ILE A 16 10.45 -5.30 5.01
CA ILE A 16 10.96 -5.29 3.62
C ILE A 16 11.51 -6.67 3.23
N SER A 17 12.19 -7.37 4.14
CA SER A 17 12.74 -8.71 3.90
C SER A 17 11.63 -9.74 3.67
N ASP A 18 10.60 -9.74 4.51
CA ASP A 18 9.57 -10.77 4.52
C ASP A 18 8.52 -10.59 3.42
N CYS A 19 8.44 -9.41 2.80
CA CYS A 19 7.43 -9.14 1.78
C CYS A 19 7.69 -9.82 0.43
N GLY A 20 8.86 -10.45 0.24
CA GLY A 20 9.24 -11.14 -0.99
C GLY A 20 9.51 -10.24 -2.20
N LYS A 21 9.35 -8.90 -2.05
CA LYS A 21 9.59 -7.93 -3.12
C LYS A 21 11.07 -7.49 -3.11
N PRO A 22 11.69 -7.23 -4.28
CA PRO A 22 13.04 -6.69 -4.32
C PRO A 22 13.14 -5.35 -3.60
N PHE A 23 14.19 -5.14 -2.80
CA PHE A 23 14.39 -3.89 -2.06
C PHE A 23 14.36 -2.65 -2.98
N LYS A 24 14.93 -2.75 -4.19
CA LYS A 24 14.87 -1.67 -5.20
C LYS A 24 13.45 -1.32 -5.62
N LEU A 25 12.55 -2.29 -5.71
CA LEU A 25 11.15 -2.08 -6.05
C LEU A 25 10.43 -1.36 -4.90
N VAL A 26 10.67 -1.78 -3.66
CA VAL A 26 10.14 -1.10 -2.47
C VAL A 26 10.62 0.35 -2.42
N ALA A 27 11.91 0.58 -2.65
CA ALA A 27 12.49 1.92 -2.68
C ALA A 27 11.86 2.81 -3.76
N ALA A 28 11.70 2.31 -4.98
CA ALA A 28 11.06 3.04 -6.07
C ALA A 28 9.59 3.38 -5.75
N HIS A 29 8.87 2.48 -5.07
CA HIS A 29 7.50 2.77 -4.62
C HIS A 29 7.45 3.83 -3.50
N MET A 30 8.41 3.79 -2.58
CA MET A 30 8.49 4.73 -1.46
C MET A 30 8.86 6.15 -1.91
N PHE A 31 9.68 6.27 -2.96
CA PHE A 31 10.18 7.54 -3.47
C PHE A 31 10.01 7.63 -5.00
N PRO A 32 8.76 7.76 -5.49
CA PRO A 32 8.47 7.69 -6.93
C PRO A 32 9.05 8.87 -7.73
N ASP A 33 9.26 10.01 -7.09
CA ASP A 33 9.81 11.22 -7.71
C ASP A 33 11.35 11.19 -7.83
N MET A 34 11.99 10.10 -7.39
CA MET A 34 13.44 9.93 -7.42
C MET A 34 13.89 8.90 -8.45
N LYS A 35 15.12 9.05 -8.94
CA LYS A 35 15.78 8.01 -9.73
C LYS A 35 15.89 6.72 -8.88
N PRO A 36 15.73 5.51 -9.47
CA PRO A 36 15.71 4.25 -8.72
C PRO A 36 16.91 4.05 -7.78
N GLU A 37 18.12 4.41 -8.21
CA GLU A 37 19.32 4.23 -7.37
C GLU A 37 19.39 5.25 -6.23
N SER A 38 18.91 6.47 -6.45
CA SER A 38 18.78 7.48 -5.40
C SER A 38 17.72 7.08 -4.38
N ALA A 39 16.58 6.54 -4.83
CA ALA A 39 15.54 6.00 -3.98
C ALA A 39 16.07 4.82 -3.14
N TYR A 40 16.82 3.90 -3.75
CA TYR A 40 17.44 2.78 -3.06
C TYR A 40 18.41 3.22 -1.96
N ALA A 41 19.32 4.15 -2.29
CA ALA A 41 20.27 4.69 -1.32
C ALA A 41 19.56 5.43 -0.17
N LYS A 42 18.50 6.18 -0.48
CA LYS A 42 17.68 6.88 0.52
C LYS A 42 16.99 5.89 1.45
N LEU A 43 16.30 4.89 0.91
CA LEU A 43 15.61 3.89 1.74
C LEU A 43 16.60 3.17 2.65
N LYS A 44 17.79 2.80 2.16
CA LYS A 44 18.84 2.21 3.00
C LYS A 44 19.20 3.07 4.21
N ARG A 45 19.41 4.37 4.03
CA ARG A 45 19.70 5.31 5.13
C ARG A 45 18.53 5.41 6.11
N CYS A 46 17.29 5.41 5.60
CA CYS A 46 16.09 5.45 6.45
C CYS A 46 15.88 4.17 7.28
N THR A 47 16.52 3.06 6.90
CA THR A 47 16.45 1.77 7.61
C THR A 47 17.70 1.45 8.41
N ASP A 48 18.59 2.42 8.58
CA ASP A 48 19.79 2.31 9.39
C ASP A 48 19.60 3.09 10.69
N SER A 49 19.78 2.43 11.83
CA SER A 49 19.64 3.08 13.14
C SER A 49 20.70 4.17 13.36
N GLN A 50 21.85 4.05 12.70
CA GLN A 50 22.91 5.08 12.69
C GLN A 50 22.75 6.11 11.56
N GLY A 51 21.74 5.96 10.70
CA GLY A 51 21.47 6.90 9.61
C GLY A 51 21.00 8.27 10.13
N ASP A 52 21.05 9.27 9.27
CA ASP A 52 20.58 10.65 9.52
C ASP A 52 19.16 10.92 9.00
N GLU A 53 18.63 10.00 8.18
CA GLU A 53 17.29 10.10 7.61
C GLU A 53 16.31 9.14 8.31
N ARG A 54 15.04 9.53 8.37
CA ARG A 54 13.95 8.74 8.95
C ARG A 54 12.75 8.72 8.00
N LEU A 55 12.02 7.61 7.99
CA LEU A 55 10.70 7.59 7.37
C LEU A 55 9.72 8.38 8.26
N THR A 56 8.89 9.20 7.66
CA THR A 56 7.76 9.79 8.37
C THR A 56 6.72 8.71 8.68
N PHE A 57 5.84 8.97 9.66
CA PHE A 57 4.77 8.02 9.99
C PHE A 57 3.93 7.60 8.77
N GLY A 58 3.54 8.55 7.92
CA GLY A 58 2.80 8.26 6.69
C GLY A 58 3.58 7.39 5.70
N GLN A 59 4.91 7.50 5.67
CA GLN A 59 5.77 6.63 4.87
C GLN A 59 5.88 5.22 5.47
N VAL A 60 5.96 5.08 6.79
CA VAL A 60 5.92 3.75 7.45
C VAL A 60 4.61 3.03 7.14
N VAL A 61 3.48 3.74 7.23
CA VAL A 61 2.16 3.19 6.85
C VAL A 61 2.12 2.76 5.38
N ARG A 62 2.62 3.60 4.47
CA ARG A 62 2.72 3.25 3.03
C ARG A 62 3.59 2.02 2.80
N LEU A 63 4.73 1.94 3.48
CA LEU A 63 5.65 0.81 3.38
C LEU A 63 4.96 -0.48 3.81
N MET A 64 4.29 -0.50 4.97
CA MET A 64 3.56 -1.67 5.45
C MET A 64 2.44 -2.07 4.48
N ALA A 65 1.68 -1.10 3.96
CA ALA A 65 0.62 -1.38 2.99
C ALA A 65 1.15 -1.96 1.67
N PHE A 66 2.28 -1.47 1.17
CA PHE A 66 2.89 -1.99 -0.06
C PHE A 66 3.56 -3.35 0.14
N CYS A 67 4.21 -3.54 1.29
CA CYS A 67 4.88 -4.78 1.64
C CYS A 67 3.87 -5.88 2.02
N GLU A 68 2.71 -5.49 2.56
CA GLU A 68 1.77 -6.38 3.26
C GLU A 68 2.42 -7.12 4.44
N CYS A 69 3.46 -6.49 5.00
CA CYS A 69 4.17 -6.92 6.20
C CYS A 69 4.10 -5.79 7.23
N TYR A 70 3.71 -6.13 8.45
CA TYR A 70 3.28 -5.17 9.47
C TYR A 70 4.21 -5.16 10.69
N ASP A 71 5.45 -5.61 10.54
CA ASP A 71 6.47 -5.67 11.59
C ASP A 71 6.63 -4.34 12.35
N PRO A 72 6.64 -3.15 11.70
CA PRO A 72 6.68 -1.87 12.42
C PRO A 72 5.47 -1.61 13.33
N LEU A 73 4.28 -2.10 12.95
CA LEU A 73 3.08 -2.01 13.79
C LEU A 73 3.22 -2.92 15.01
N MET A 74 3.75 -4.13 14.82
CA MET A 74 3.97 -5.07 15.92
C MET A 74 4.99 -4.52 16.92
N TYR A 75 6.11 -3.97 16.43
CA TYR A 75 7.09 -3.27 17.26
C TYR A 75 6.45 -2.12 18.05
N ALA A 76 5.68 -1.25 17.38
CA ALA A 76 5.04 -0.12 18.05
C ALA A 76 4.08 -0.56 19.17
N CYS A 77 3.36 -1.67 18.99
CA CYS A 77 2.51 -2.24 20.04
C CYS A 77 3.35 -2.74 21.23
N ASP A 78 4.45 -3.45 20.98
CA ASP A 78 5.32 -3.97 22.03
C ASP A 78 5.95 -2.83 22.86
N GLU A 79 6.49 -1.81 22.19
CA GLU A 79 7.15 -0.66 22.84
C GLU A 79 6.18 0.18 23.68
N THR A 80 4.90 0.18 23.30
CA THR A 80 3.87 0.95 24.00
C THR A 80 3.03 0.10 24.95
N LEU A 81 3.41 -1.17 25.15
CA LEU A 81 2.71 -2.14 26.02
C LEU A 81 1.24 -2.37 25.62
N HIS A 82 0.95 -2.33 24.33
CA HIS A 82 -0.35 -2.67 23.78
C HIS A 82 -0.40 -4.12 23.30
N ALA A 83 -1.59 -4.71 23.32
CA ALA A 83 -1.82 -5.97 22.64
C ALA A 83 -1.57 -5.79 21.13
N ARG A 84 -0.91 -6.78 20.51
CA ARG A 84 -0.74 -6.81 19.06
C ARG A 84 -2.10 -6.96 18.37
N PRO A 85 -2.38 -6.22 17.29
CA PRO A 85 -3.68 -6.26 16.64
C PRO A 85 -3.87 -7.56 15.87
N ASP A 86 -5.06 -8.13 15.99
CA ASP A 86 -5.50 -9.19 15.09
C ASP A 86 -5.80 -8.62 13.70
N ARG A 87 -5.39 -9.34 12.66
CA ARG A 87 -5.79 -8.99 11.28
C ARG A 87 -7.28 -9.30 11.14
N LYS A 88 -8.00 -8.43 10.43
CA LYS A 88 -9.41 -8.66 10.09
C LYS A 88 -9.56 -9.98 9.32
N ALA A 89 -10.70 -10.64 9.50
CA ALA A 89 -10.98 -11.86 8.78
C ALA A 89 -10.99 -11.59 7.26
N PRO A 90 -10.49 -12.50 6.41
CA PRO A 90 -10.54 -12.33 4.96
C PRO A 90 -11.95 -12.10 4.42
N GLU A 91 -12.96 -12.64 5.11
CA GLU A 91 -14.38 -12.46 4.80
C GLU A 91 -14.82 -10.99 4.91
N ASP A 92 -14.29 -10.25 5.88
CA ASP A 92 -14.56 -8.82 6.04
C ASP A 92 -13.89 -7.99 4.93
N GLU A 93 -12.71 -8.40 4.46
CA GLU A 93 -12.04 -7.78 3.31
C GLU A 93 -12.81 -8.05 2.00
N ALA A 94 -13.41 -9.24 1.85
CA ALA A 94 -14.23 -9.60 0.70
C ALA A 94 -15.48 -8.72 0.58
N ILE A 95 -16.13 -8.38 1.70
CA ILE A 95 -17.29 -7.46 1.69
C ILE A 95 -16.90 -6.10 1.11
N LYS A 96 -15.76 -5.55 1.55
CA LYS A 96 -15.27 -4.26 1.05
C LYS A 96 -14.95 -4.30 -0.45
N LEU A 97 -14.38 -5.41 -0.93
CA LEU A 97 -14.13 -5.60 -2.36
C LEU A 97 -15.43 -5.72 -3.17
N VAL A 98 -16.43 -6.43 -2.65
CA VAL A 98 -17.76 -6.52 -3.26
C VAL A 98 -18.44 -5.15 -3.35
N GLU A 99 -18.34 -4.33 -2.30
CA GLU A 99 -18.84 -2.94 -2.32
C GLU A 99 -18.17 -2.11 -3.42
N VAL A 100 -16.84 -2.19 -3.55
CA VAL A 100 -16.10 -1.49 -4.61
C VAL A 100 -16.56 -1.94 -6.01
N VAL A 101 -16.71 -3.24 -6.22
CA VAL A 101 -17.20 -3.80 -7.49
C VAL A 101 -18.61 -3.31 -7.80
N ASN A 102 -19.51 -3.33 -6.81
CA ASN A 102 -20.88 -2.87 -6.98
C ASN A 102 -20.95 -1.38 -7.36
N ASN A 103 -20.14 -0.55 -6.69
CA ASN A 103 -20.05 0.87 -7.01
C ASN A 103 -19.53 1.11 -8.44
N ALA A 104 -18.46 0.40 -8.84
CA ALA A 104 -17.94 0.48 -10.20
C ALA A 104 -18.97 0.03 -11.24
N ALA A 105 -19.71 -1.06 -10.97
CA ALA A 105 -20.77 -1.56 -11.83
C ALA A 105 -21.92 -0.55 -11.98
N GLN A 106 -22.32 0.13 -10.89
CA GLN A 106 -23.31 1.20 -10.96
C GLN A 106 -22.83 2.36 -11.84
N THR A 107 -21.58 2.81 -11.67
CA THR A 107 -20.99 3.85 -12.52
C THR A 107 -20.99 3.46 -13.99
N MET A 108 -20.58 2.22 -14.32
CA MET A 108 -20.61 1.71 -15.69
C MET A 108 -22.03 1.68 -16.25
N ASN A 109 -23.00 1.18 -15.48
CA ASN A 109 -24.40 1.13 -15.90
C ASN A 109 -24.97 2.52 -16.17
N HIS A 110 -24.63 3.53 -15.37
CA HIS A 110 -25.02 4.91 -15.61
C HIS A 110 -24.42 5.46 -16.91
N ALA A 111 -23.12 5.22 -17.13
CA ALA A 111 -22.45 5.64 -18.36
C ALA A 111 -23.06 4.97 -19.61
N LEU A 112 -23.35 3.67 -19.54
CA LEU A 112 -23.99 2.93 -20.63
C LEU A 112 -25.39 3.48 -20.95
N LYS A 113 -26.22 3.75 -19.94
CA LYS A 113 -27.53 4.38 -20.12
C LYS A 113 -27.42 5.77 -20.77
N ALA A 114 -26.42 6.56 -20.40
CA ALA A 114 -26.18 7.86 -21.02
C ALA A 114 -25.79 7.71 -22.50
N ILE A 115 -24.96 6.73 -22.84
CA ILE A 115 -24.60 6.39 -24.24
C ILE A 115 -25.83 5.96 -25.03
N GLU A 116 -26.69 5.12 -24.47
CA GLU A 116 -27.94 4.68 -25.11
C GLU A 116 -28.87 5.87 -25.37
N GLN A 117 -29.02 6.78 -24.40
CA GLN A 117 -29.81 8.00 -24.58
C GLN A 117 -29.24 8.91 -25.68
N LEU A 118 -27.91 9.03 -25.77
CA LEU A 118 -27.25 9.80 -26.83
C LEU A 118 -27.44 9.15 -28.22
N LYS A 119 -27.34 7.82 -28.31
CA LYS A 119 -27.63 7.05 -29.53
C LYS A 119 -29.10 7.22 -29.95
N ALA A 120 -30.04 7.10 -29.01
CA ALA A 120 -31.47 7.26 -29.26
C ALA A 120 -31.85 8.68 -29.71
N ARG A 121 -31.11 9.71 -29.24
CA ARG A 121 -31.27 11.11 -29.67
C ARG A 121 -30.57 11.43 -31.00
N GLY A 122 -29.98 10.44 -31.68
CA GLY A 122 -29.37 10.61 -33.01
C GLY A 122 -28.01 11.31 -33.04
N GLY A 123 -27.35 11.49 -31.88
CA GLY A 123 -26.13 12.29 -31.76
C GLY A 123 -24.82 11.60 -32.18
N ILE A 124 -24.83 10.29 -32.48
CA ILE A 124 -23.63 9.55 -32.88
C ILE A 124 -23.89 8.83 -34.20
N ARG A 125 -23.44 9.43 -35.31
CA ARG A 125 -23.09 8.67 -36.52
C ARG A 125 -21.71 8.09 -36.30
N VAL A 126 -21.64 6.79 -36.02
CA VAL A 126 -20.37 6.05 -36.06
C VAL A 126 -19.90 6.10 -37.51
N VAL A 127 -18.81 6.82 -37.76
CA VAL A 127 -18.09 6.72 -39.05
C VAL A 127 -17.26 5.46 -38.94
N ALA A 128 -17.58 4.48 -39.79
CA ALA A 128 -16.86 3.22 -39.92
C ALA A 128 -15.45 3.43 -40.48
#